data_AF-A0A2T7TQH0-F1
#
_entry.id   AF-A0A2T7TQH0-F1
#
_cell.length_a   1.000
_cell.length_b   1.000
_cell.length_c   1.000
_cell.angle_alpha   90.00
_cell.angle_beta   90.00
_cell.angle_gamma   90.00
#
_symmetry.space_group_name_H-M   'P 1'
#
loop_
_entity.id
_entity.type
_entity.pdbx_description
1 polymer ?
#
loop_
_entity_poly.entity_id
_entity_poly.type
_entity_poly.pdbx_seq_one_letter_code
_entity_poly.pdbx_strand_id
1 'polypeptide(L)' 'KCGDELVRSYLFEAAGVLLTRVQRWSPLKAWAVRLAQRSGFNKARVALARKLAVILHAFWRTGEPFRWTKLETAAA' A
#
# COMPACT_ATOMS: atom_id res chain seq x y z
N LYS A 1 0.33 23.79 3.79
CA LYS A 1 0.37 22.37 3.35
C LYS A 1 1.06 21.58 4.45
N CYS A 2 0.50 20.47 4.92
CA CYS A 2 1.09 19.65 5.99
C CYS A 2 1.61 18.32 5.45
N GLY A 3 2.70 17.81 6.03
CA GLY A 3 3.33 16.54 5.67
C GLY A 3 4.59 16.69 4.83
N ASP A 4 5.50 15.71 4.94
CA ASP A 4 6.76 15.67 4.23
C ASP A 4 6.57 15.40 2.73
N GLU A 5 7.24 16.17 1.88
CA GLU A 5 7.13 16.04 0.43
C GLU A 5 7.83 14.81 -0.13
N LEU A 6 9.01 14.51 0.38
CA LEU A 6 9.82 13.38 -0.07
C LEU A 6 9.10 12.08 0.24
N VAL A 7 8.51 11.96 1.43
CA VAL A 7 7.72 10.78 1.83
C VAL A 7 6.57 10.53 0.86
N ARG A 8 5.84 11.57 0.45
CA ARG A 8 4.75 11.43 -0.53
C ARG A 8 5.25 10.91 -1.88
N SER A 9 6.36 11.46 -2.36
CA SER A 9 6.97 11.05 -3.62
C SER A 9 7.44 9.59 -3.57
N TYR A 10 8.14 9.20 -2.50
CA TYR A 10 8.59 7.82 -2.33
C TYR A 10 7.43 6.83 -2.24
N LEU A 11 6.36 7.15 -1.53
CA LEU A 11 5.18 6.29 -1.44
C LEU A 11 4.47 6.13 -2.79
N PHE A 12 4.48 7.16 -3.62
CA PHE A 12 3.92 7.12 -4.96
C PHE A 12 4.73 6.23 -5.90
N GLU A 13 6.06 6.34 -5.87
CA GLU A 13 6.95 5.45 -6.62
C GLU A 13 6.83 4.00 -6.13
N ALA A 14 6.84 3.78 -4.81
CA ALA A 14 6.67 2.46 -4.21
C ALA A 14 5.32 1.82 -4.60
N ALA A 15 4.24 2.60 -4.64
CA ALA A 15 2.94 2.13 -5.12
C ALA A 15 2.97 1.71 -6.59
N GLY A 16 3.71 2.44 -7.44
CA GLY A 16 3.93 2.05 -8.84
C GLY A 16 4.68 0.73 -8.95
N VAL A 17 5.76 0.56 -8.19
CA VAL A 17 6.55 -0.69 -8.13
C VAL A 17 5.70 -1.86 -7.61
N LEU A 18 4.87 -1.65 -6.59
CA LEU A 18 4.00 -2.68 -6.03
C LEU A 18 2.97 -3.20 -7.06
N LEU A 19 2.47 -2.31 -7.92
CA LEU A 19 1.51 -2.68 -8.96
C LEU A 19 2.16 -3.35 -10.17
N THR A 20 3.40 -3.02 -10.50
CA THR A 20 4.02 -3.38 -11.78
C THR A 20 5.12 -4.46 -11.67
N ARG A 21 5.91 -4.45 -10.59
CA ARG A 21 7.11 -5.31 -10.47
C ARG A 21 6.99 -6.39 -9.42
N VAL A 22 6.31 -6.12 -8.31
CA VAL A 22 6.20 -7.08 -7.21
C VAL A 22 5.31 -8.23 -7.64
N GLN A 23 5.83 -9.46 -7.72
CA GLN A 23 5.04 -10.64 -8.14
C GLN A 23 4.16 -11.18 -7.01
N ARG A 24 4.61 -11.05 -5.75
CA ARG A 24 3.89 -11.55 -4.58
C ARG A 24 2.52 -10.88 -4.45
N TRP A 25 1.47 -11.70 -4.35
CA TRP A 25 0.13 -11.22 -4.10
C TRP A 25 -0.11 -10.94 -2.61
N SER A 26 -0.84 -9.87 -2.34
CA SER A 26 -1.32 -9.50 -1.02
C SER A 26 -2.73 -8.91 -1.13
N PRO A 27 -3.54 -8.91 -0.06
CA PRO A 27 -4.84 -8.24 -0.05
C PRO A 27 -4.76 -6.78 -0.48
N LEU A 28 -3.68 -6.08 -0.13
CA LEU A 28 -3.42 -4.71 -0.52
C LEU A 28 -3.21 -4.58 -2.04
N LYS A 29 -2.35 -5.44 -2.62
CA LYS A 29 -2.11 -5.45 -4.07
C LYS A 29 -3.39 -5.81 -4.82
N ALA A 30 -4.14 -6.81 -4.37
CA ALA A 30 -5.39 -7.21 -5.00
C ALA A 30 -6.47 -6.12 -4.95
N TRP A 31 -6.55 -5.38 -3.85
CA TRP A 31 -7.39 -4.20 -3.76
C TRP A 31 -6.95 -3.11 -4.75
N ALA A 32 -5.65 -2.84 -4.84
CA ALA A 32 -5.12 -1.80 -5.72
C ALA A 32 -5.26 -2.13 -7.22
N VAL A 33 -5.07 -3.40 -7.61
CA VAL A 33 -5.31 -3.87 -8.99
C VAL A 33 -6.77 -3.72 -9.38
N ARG A 34 -7.71 -4.13 -8.51
CA ARG A 34 -9.16 -3.91 -8.74
C ARG A 34 -9.52 -2.43 -8.81
N LEU A 35 -8.81 -1.58 -8.08
CA LEU A 35 -9.00 -0.13 -8.17
C LEU A 35 -8.46 0.43 -9.48
N ALA A 36 -7.32 -0.06 -9.97
CA ALA A 36 -6.74 0.33 -11.25
C ALA A 36 -7.67 -0.02 -12.42
N GLN A 37 -8.32 -1.18 -12.37
CA GLN A 37 -9.32 -1.59 -13.36
C GLN A 37 -10.56 -0.69 -13.37
N ARG A 38 -11.03 -0.24 -12.20
CA ARG A 38 -12.26 0.58 -12.08
C ARG A 38 -12.05 2.07 -12.31
N SER A 39 -10.89 2.61 -11.95
CA SER A 39 -10.67 4.06 -11.88
C SER A 39 -9.42 4.55 -12.60
N GLY A 40 -8.68 3.63 -13.24
CA GLY A 40 -7.44 3.92 -13.94
C GLY A 40 -6.20 3.86 -13.05
N PHE A 41 -5.07 3.58 -13.69
CA PHE A 41 -3.79 3.32 -13.03
C PHE A 41 -3.31 4.48 -12.15
N ASN A 42 -3.37 5.71 -12.66
CA ASN A 42 -2.90 6.89 -11.91
C ASN A 42 -3.69 7.12 -10.61
N LYS A 43 -5.01 6.98 -10.65
CA LYS A 43 -5.86 7.13 -9.45
C LYS A 43 -5.59 6.00 -8.45
N ALA A 44 -5.43 4.77 -8.94
CA ALA A 44 -5.10 3.64 -8.09
C ALA A 44 -3.72 3.79 -7.42
N ARG A 45 -2.72 4.29 -8.14
CA ARG A 45 -1.38 4.56 -7.61
C ARG A 45 -1.41 5.57 -6.46
N VAL A 46 -2.14 6.69 -6.63
CA VAL A 46 -2.33 7.70 -5.56
C VAL A 46 -3.05 7.10 -4.35
N ALA A 47 -4.14 6.34 -4.57
CA ALA A 47 -4.90 5.73 -3.50
C ALA A 47 -4.07 4.68 -2.73
N LEU A 48 -3.26 3.91 -3.45
CA LEU A 48 -2.35 2.93 -2.87
C LEU A 48 -1.25 3.60 -2.03
N ALA A 49 -0.64 4.68 -2.53
CA ALA A 49 0.35 5.44 -1.78
C ALA A 49 -0.19 5.94 -0.43
N ARG A 50 -1.43 6.47 -0.42
CA ARG A 50 -2.11 6.89 0.82
C ARG A 50 -2.33 5.73 1.78
N LYS A 51 -2.74 4.57 1.25
CA LYS A 51 -2.96 3.39 2.08
C LYS A 51 -1.66 2.81 2.65
N LEU A 52 -0.57 2.87 1.87
CA LEU A 52 0.77 2.52 2.36
C LEU A 52 1.21 3.43 3.51
N ALA A 53 0.97 4.75 3.43
CA ALA A 53 1.27 5.68 4.52
C ALA A 53 0.59 5.27 5.83
N VAL A 54 -0.71 4.95 5.76
CA VAL A 54 -1.50 4.52 6.93
C VAL A 54 -0.96 3.22 7.51
N ILE A 55 -0.64 2.24 6.66
CA ILE A 55 -0.12 0.94 7.09
C ILE A 55 1.26 1.08 7.75
N LEU A 56 2.17 1.85 7.15
CA LEU A 56 3.49 2.11 7.72
C LEU A 56 3.39 2.85 9.06
N HIS A 57 2.49 3.82 9.15
CA HIS A 57 2.25 4.50 10.41
C HIS A 57 1.68 3.55 11.48
N ALA A 58 0.77 2.66 11.10
CA ALA A 58 0.24 1.64 12.01
C ALA A 58 1.35 0.70 12.51
N PHE A 59 2.23 0.20 11.63
CA PHE A 59 3.38 -0.61 12.06
C PHE A 59 4.30 0.13 13.01
N TRP A 60 4.57 1.40 12.75
CA TRP A 60 5.40 2.19 13.66
C TRP A 60 4.75 2.35 15.04
N ARG A 61 3.42 2.47 15.09
CA ARG A 61 2.67 2.65 16.33
C ARG A 61 2.51 1.36 17.13
N THR A 62 2.29 0.23 16.45
CA THR A 62 1.95 -1.05 17.10
C THR A 62 3.13 -2.02 17.17
N GLY A 63 4.16 -1.86 16.34
CA GLY A 63 5.27 -2.81 16.20
C GLY A 63 4.93 -4.08 15.42
N GLU A 64 3.68 -4.22 14.97
CA GLU A 64 3.19 -5.40 14.26
C GLU A 64 3.74 -5.46 12.83
N PRO A 65 4.12 -6.64 12.31
CA PRO A 65 4.62 -6.78 10.95
C PRO A 65 3.50 -6.68 9.89
N PHE A 66 3.90 -6.50 8.63
CA PHE A 66 2.97 -6.51 7.50
C PHE A 66 2.35 -7.88 7.28
N ARG A 67 1.02 -7.93 7.37
CA ARG A 67 0.22 -9.12 7.13
C ARG A 67 0.04 -9.34 5.63
N TRP A 68 0.71 -10.36 5.12
CA TRP A 68 0.68 -10.72 3.70
C TRP A 68 -0.59 -11.48 3.34
N THR A 69 -1.19 -12.17 4.30
CA THR A 69 -2.45 -12.91 4.12
C THR A 69 -3.44 -12.58 5.22
N LYS A 70 -4.73 -12.84 4.97
CA LYS A 70 -5.77 -12.63 5.98
C LYS A 70 -5.64 -13.61 7.17
N LEU A 71 -5.05 -14.77 6.92
CA LEU A 71 -4.86 -15.87 7.89
C LEU A 71 -3.82 -15.56 8.97
N GLU A 72 -2.83 -14.71 8.69
CA GLU A 72 -1.83 -14.24 9.67
C GLU A 72 -2.47 -13.52 10.88
N THR A 73 -3.74 -13.10 10.78
CA THR A 73 -4.48 -12.46 11.88
C THR A 73 -4.97 -13.43 12.95
N ALA A 74 -5.07 -14.73 12.65
CA ALA A 74 -5.63 -15.72 13.57
C ALA A 74 -4.58 -16.42 14.45
N ALA A 75 -3.29 -16.17 14.21
CA ALA A 75 -2.18 -16.88 14.85
C ALA A 75 -1.40 -16.03 15.88
N ALA A 76 -1.88 -14.83 16.22
CA ALA A 76 -1.28 -13.93 17.19
C ALA A 76 -2.25 -13.66 18.34
#